data_AF-A0A1I7SSM9-F1
#
_entry.id   AF-A0A1I7SSM9-F1
#
_cell.length_a   1.000
_cell.length_b   1.000
_cell.length_c   1.000
_cell.angle_alpha   90.00
_cell.angle_beta   90.00
_cell.angle_gamma   90.00
#
_symmetry.space_group_name_H-M   'P 1'
#
loop_
_entity.id
_entity.type
_entity.pdbx_description
1 polymer ?
#
loop_
_entity_poly.entity_id
_entity_poly.type
_entity_poly.pdbx_seq_one_letter_code
_entity_poly.pdbx_strand_id
1 'polypeptide(L)'
;MNLNTIKEVEKMNGHFLRIERGSIYYKKALCSMCKKIVDSSECEGCKMTLCQTHWQTSPCGNEFGKRMLKQLKENLVDIELDY
;
A
#
# COMPACT_ATOMS: atom_id res chain seq x y z
N MET A 1 -9.98 13.74 0.88
CA MET A 1 -9.04 12.61 0.67
C MET A 1 -7.97 13.06 -0.33
N ASN A 2 -6.69 12.72 -0.14
CA ASN A 2 -5.60 13.33 -0.93
C ASN A 2 -5.20 12.40 -2.09
N LEU A 3 -5.18 12.92 -3.32
CA LEU A 3 -4.74 12.22 -4.55
C LEU A 3 -3.38 11.51 -4.39
N ASN A 4 -2.52 12.03 -3.51
CA ASN A 4 -1.23 11.42 -3.20
C ASN A 4 -1.36 10.03 -2.59
N THR A 5 -2.35 9.78 -1.73
CA THR A 5 -2.58 8.47 -1.12
C THR A 5 -2.91 7.42 -2.18
N ILE A 6 -3.73 7.77 -3.18
CA ILE A 6 -4.12 6.86 -4.25
C ILE A 6 -2.93 6.54 -5.14
N LYS A 7 -2.16 7.56 -5.55
CA LYS A 7 -0.94 7.37 -6.34
C LYS A 7 0.08 6.48 -5.64
N GLU A 8 0.17 6.54 -4.32
CA GLU A 8 1.04 5.66 -3.56
C GLU A 8 0.52 4.23 -3.54
N VAL A 9 -0.78 4.02 -3.25
CA VAL A 9 -1.40 2.67 -3.25
C VAL A 9 -1.33 2.01 -4.62
N GLU A 10 -1.45 2.76 -5.72
CA GLU A 10 -1.30 2.23 -7.09
C GLU A 10 0.07 1.59 -7.34
N LYS A 11 1.13 2.11 -6.72
CA LYS A 11 2.49 1.57 -6.88
C LYS A 11 2.71 0.31 -6.06
N MET A 12 1.83 -0.02 -5.10
CA MET A 12 2.06 -1.08 -4.11
C MET A 12 1.87 -2.51 -4.65
N ASN A 13 1.74 -2.73 -5.96
CA ASN A 13 1.46 -4.05 -6.57
C ASN A 13 0.34 -4.85 -5.88
N GLY A 14 -0.73 -4.15 -5.49
CA GLY A 14 -1.89 -4.75 -4.80
C GLY A 14 -1.69 -4.99 -3.31
N HIS A 15 -0.52 -4.66 -2.74
CA HIS A 15 -0.37 -4.56 -1.28
C HIS A 15 -1.12 -3.33 -0.78
N PHE A 16 -1.49 -3.36 0.50
CA PHE A 16 -2.02 -2.20 1.20
C PHE A 16 -1.12 -1.93 2.39
N LEU A 17 -0.16 -1.02 2.20
CA LEU A 17 0.81 -0.66 3.22
C LEU A 17 0.30 0.55 3.99
N ARG A 18 0.67 0.63 5.27
CA ARG A 18 0.30 1.76 6.12
C ARG A 18 0.89 3.06 5.55
N ILE A 19 0.03 4.07 5.38
CA ILE A 19 0.43 5.43 4.97
C ILE A 19 0.30 6.35 6.17
N GLU A 20 1.34 7.12 6.48
CA GLU A 20 1.33 8.17 7.49
C GLU A 20 1.89 9.46 6.88
N ARG A 21 1.24 10.61 7.14
CA ARG A 21 1.65 11.92 6.62
C ARG A 21 1.89 11.98 5.09
N GLY A 22 1.20 11.12 4.34
CA GLY A 22 1.24 11.11 2.86
C GLY A 22 2.32 10.23 2.25
N SER A 23 3.07 9.47 3.04
CA SER A 23 4.04 8.48 2.55
C SER A 23 3.88 7.14 3.25
N ILE A 24 4.44 6.07 2.67
CA ILE A 24 4.45 4.75 3.31
C ILE A 24 5.23 4.84 4.63
N TYR A 25 4.60 4.40 5.70
CA TYR A 25 5.24 4.27 6.99
C TYR A 25 6.16 3.05 6.99
N TYR A 26 7.43 3.28 7.32
CA TYR A 26 8.43 2.23 7.49
C TYR A 26 8.89 2.14 8.94
N LYS A 27 9.14 0.91 9.38
CA LYS A 27 9.79 0.59 10.65
C LYS A 27 10.93 -0.39 10.41
N LYS A 28 11.90 -0.43 11.32
CA LYS A 28 12.91 -1.51 11.33
C LYS A 28 12.23 -2.81 11.73
N ALA A 29 12.12 -3.75 10.78
CA ALA A 29 11.56 -5.07 11.00
C ALA A 29 12.15 -6.09 10.02
N LEU A 30 11.93 -7.37 10.31
CA LEU A 30 12.38 -8.47 9.46
C LEU A 30 11.55 -8.49 8.17
N CYS A 31 12.18 -8.24 7.03
CA CYS A 31 11.48 -8.42 5.75
C CYS A 31 11.28 -9.92 5.47
N SER A 32 10.04 -10.29 5.18
CA SER A 32 9.59 -11.66 4.95
C SER A 32 10.34 -12.35 3.79
N MET A 33 10.81 -11.57 2.82
CA MET A 33 11.54 -12.06 1.64
C MET A 33 13.06 -11.90 1.77
N CYS A 34 13.57 -10.77 2.29
CA CYS A 34 15.02 -10.61 2.52
C CYS A 34 15.57 -11.56 3.59
N LYS A 35 14.72 -11.95 4.56
CA LYS A 35 15.13 -12.61 5.82
C LYS A 35 16.18 -11.81 6.61
N LYS A 36 16.14 -10.47 6.49
CA LYS A 36 17.02 -9.52 7.18
C LYS A 36 16.22 -8.36 7.76
N ILE A 37 16.72 -7.77 8.84
CA ILE A 37 16.14 -6.56 9.44
C ILE A 37 16.47 -5.36 8.54
N VAL A 38 15.44 -4.73 8.01
CA VAL A 38 15.52 -3.59 7.09
C VAL A 38 14.36 -2.64 7.36
N ASP A 39 14.36 -1.48 6.72
CA ASP A 39 13.16 -0.63 6.69
C ASP A 39 12.07 -1.35 5.91
N SER A 40 10.97 -1.63 6.59
CA SER A 40 9.86 -2.41 6.06
C SER A 40 8.52 -1.94 6.57
N SER A 41 7.48 -2.24 5.81
CA SER A 41 6.09 -1.96 6.13
C SER A 41 5.28 -3.24 6.06
N GLU A 42 4.23 -3.33 6.87
CA GLU A 42 3.34 -4.48 6.88
C GLU A 42 2.18 -4.26 5.91
N CYS A 43 1.91 -5.25 5.06
CA CYS A 43 0.73 -5.26 4.23
C CYS A 43 -0.48 -5.71 5.04
N GLU A 44 -1.54 -4.90 5.08
CA GLU A 44 -2.76 -5.21 5.81
C GLU A 44 -3.52 -6.42 5.21
N GLY A 45 -3.32 -6.70 3.92
CA GLY A 45 -3.95 -7.82 3.21
C GLY A 45 -3.24 -9.15 3.45
N CYS A 46 -2.01 -9.30 2.97
CA CYS A 46 -1.27 -10.57 3.07
C CYS A 46 -0.50 -10.74 4.40
N LYS A 47 -0.49 -9.72 5.27
CA LYS A 47 0.22 -9.70 6.56
C LYS A 47 1.75 -9.87 6.46
N MET A 48 2.30 -9.81 5.25
CA MET A 48 3.75 -9.84 5.07
C MET A 48 4.35 -8.48 5.42
N THR A 49 5.44 -8.51 6.18
CA THR A 49 6.32 -7.36 6.35
C THR A 49 7.32 -7.32 5.20
N LEU A 50 7.31 -6.25 4.39
CA LEU A 50 8.07 -6.13 3.15
C LEU A 50 8.87 -4.82 3.11
N CYS A 51 10.10 -4.88 2.61
CA CYS A 51 10.87 -3.68 2.28
C CYS A 51 10.39 -3.08 0.96
N GLN A 52 10.85 -1.86 0.67
CA GLN A 52 10.50 -1.14 -0.56
C GLN A 52 10.63 -1.97 -1.82
N THR A 53 11.81 -2.57 -2.01
CA THR A 53 12.08 -3.39 -3.19
C THR A 53 11.08 -4.52 -3.34
N HIS A 54 10.73 -5.23 -2.25
CA HIS A 54 9.91 -6.42 -2.36
C HIS A 54 8.43 -6.13 -2.59
N TRP A 55 7.85 -5.10 -1.96
CA TRP A 55 6.48 -4.74 -2.30
C TRP A 55 6.38 -4.11 -3.72
N GLN A 56 7.47 -3.52 -4.23
CA GLN A 56 7.53 -2.97 -5.60
C GLN A 56 7.79 -3.99 -6.71
N THR A 57 8.32 -5.17 -6.40
CA THR A 57 8.61 -6.20 -7.41
C THR A 57 7.75 -7.46 -7.27
N SER A 58 7.13 -7.67 -6.10
CA SER A 58 6.37 -8.88 -5.82
C SER A 58 4.88 -8.55 -5.64
N PRO A 59 3.99 -9.09 -6.48
CA PRO A 59 2.56 -8.85 -6.36
C PRO A 59 2.01 -9.39 -5.04
N CYS A 60 1.00 -8.71 -4.50
CA CYS A 60 0.28 -9.22 -3.33
C CYS A 60 -0.52 -10.47 -3.71
N GLY A 61 -0.42 -11.52 -2.90
CA GLY A 61 -1.26 -12.71 -3.02
C GLY A 61 -2.69 -12.51 -2.49
N ASN A 62 -3.04 -11.30 -2.03
CA ASN A 62 -4.35 -10.96 -1.48
C ASN A 62 -4.95 -9.79 -2.27
N GLU A 63 -6.26 -9.82 -2.51
CA GLU A 63 -6.99 -8.79 -3.26
C GLU A 63 -7.36 -7.56 -2.41
N PHE A 64 -7.07 -7.55 -1.11
CA PHE A 64 -7.44 -6.47 -0.19
C PHE A 64 -6.98 -5.09 -0.66
N GLY A 65 -5.70 -4.93 -1.05
CA GLY A 65 -5.18 -3.64 -1.50
C GLY A 65 -5.81 -3.17 -2.82
N LYS A 66 -6.13 -4.09 -3.72
CA LYS A 66 -6.86 -3.76 -4.97
C LYS A 66 -8.30 -3.32 -4.69
N ARG A 67 -9.00 -3.99 -3.76
CA ARG A 67 -10.35 -3.60 -3.33
C ARG A 67 -10.35 -2.22 -2.67
N MET A 68 -9.40 -1.96 -1.79
CA MET A 68 -9.26 -0.67 -1.14
C MET A 68 -8.93 0.43 -2.15
N LEU A 69 -8.01 0.17 -3.08
CA LEU A 69 -7.72 1.11 -4.17
C LEU A 69 -8.97 1.42 -5.01
N LYS A 70 -9.80 0.43 -5.32
CA LYS A 70 -11.06 0.62 -6.04
C LYS A 70 -12.01 1.54 -5.26
N GLN A 71 -12.21 1.27 -3.97
CA GLN A 71 -13.03 2.12 -3.09
C GLN A 71 -12.49 3.55 -2.99
N LEU A 72 -11.17 3.72 -2.88
CA LEU A 72 -10.55 5.04 -2.87
C LEU A 72 -10.79 5.83 -4.17
N LYS A 73 -10.82 5.13 -5.31
CA LYS A 73 -11.11 5.74 -6.62
C LYS A 73 -12.59 6.08 -6.79
N GLU A 74 -13.50 5.19 -6.37
CA GLU A 74 -14.95 5.43 -6.42
C GLU A 74 -15.33 6.66 -5.58
N ASN A 75 -14.81 6.76 -4.35
CA ASN A 75 -15.01 7.91 -3.47
C ASN A 75 -14.44 9.23 -4.04
N LEU A 76 -13.52 9.17 -5.00
CA LEU A 76 -13.00 10.36 -5.69
C LEU A 76 -13.98 10.85 -6.76
N VAL A 77 -14.57 9.91 -7.51
CA VAL A 77 -15.55 10.20 -8.57
C VAL A 77 -16.82 10.81 -7.99
N ASP A 78 -17.27 10.34 -6.83
CA ASP A 78 -18.45 10.90 -6.15
C ASP A 78 -18.23 12.37 -5.75
N ILE A 79 -16.99 12.80 -5.49
CA ILE A 79 -16.66 14.20 -5.16
C ILE A 79 -16.66 15.10 -6.40
N GLU A 80 -16.36 14.56 -7.59
CA GLU A 80 -16.31 15.33 -8.83
C GLU A 80 -17.71 15.58 -9.45
N LEU A 81 -18.72 14.79 -9.08
CA LEU A 81 -20.09 14.90 -9.60
C LEU A 81 -21.01 15.86 -8.81
N ASP A 82 -20.54 16.38 -7.67
CA ASP A 82 -21.30 17.30 -6.79
C ASP A 82 -20.97 18.80 -7.03
N TYR A 83 -20.43 19.17 -8.20
CA TYR A 83 -20.12 20.57 -8.59
C TYR A 83 -20.81 21.02 -9.88
#